data_AF-A0A920TGM1-F1
#
_entry.id   AF-A0A920TGM1-F1
#
_cell.length_a   1.000
_cell.length_b   1.000
_cell.length_c   1.000
_cell.angle_alpha   90.00
_cell.angle_beta   90.00
_cell.angle_gamma   90.00
#
_symmetry.space_group_name_H-M   'P 1'
#
loop_
_entity.id
_entity.type
_entity.pdbx_description
1 polymer ?
#
loop_
_entity_poly.entity_id
_entity_poly.type
_entity_poly.pdbx_seq_one_letter_code
_entity_poly.pdbx_strand_id
1 'polypeptide(L)'
;MDSSGLILGVWDKFLHDAGAYAPYGLTVPINSQCTLLGPYHVPNYYSEFDAVFTNLPIVTPYRGAGRQHGVFVMERLLDMAARKRGIDRAEIRRKILLA
;
A
#
# COMPACT_ATOMS: atom_id res chain seq x y z
N MET A 1 -7.90 -1.78 13.86
CA MET A 1 -7.22 -2.82 14.64
C MET A 1 -7.93 -2.96 15.96
N ASP A 2 -8.20 -4.19 16.39
CA ASP A 2 -8.89 -4.50 17.65
C ASP A 2 -7.96 -4.33 18.87
N SER A 3 -8.40 -4.79 20.05
CA SER A 3 -7.60 -4.77 21.28
C SER A 3 -6.50 -5.84 21.31
N SER A 4 -6.66 -6.95 20.58
CA SER A 4 -5.71 -8.07 20.54
C SER A 4 -4.48 -7.80 19.64
N GLY A 5 -4.59 -6.82 18.75
CA GLY A 5 -3.54 -6.44 17.80
C GLY A 5 -3.80 -6.94 16.38
N LEU A 6 -5.01 -7.44 16.08
CA LEU A 6 -5.42 -7.89 14.76
C LEU A 6 -5.94 -6.74 13.91
N ILE A 7 -5.47 -6.67 12.67
CA ILE A 7 -5.95 -5.67 11.71
C ILE A 7 -7.41 -5.99 11.35
N LEU A 8 -8.27 -4.99 11.51
CA LEU A 8 -9.69 -5.08 11.15
C LEU A 8 -9.93 -4.66 9.70
N GLY A 9 -9.08 -3.80 9.16
CA GLY A 9 -9.15 -3.38 7.78
C GLY A 9 -8.12 -2.31 7.45
N VAL A 10 -7.94 -2.09 6.15
CA VAL A 10 -7.08 -1.05 5.59
C VAL A 10 -7.92 -0.22 4.62
N TRP A 11 -7.82 1.09 4.76
CA TRP A 11 -8.41 2.08 3.86
C TRP A 11 -7.29 2.94 3.30
N ASP A 12 -7.17 2.96 1.98
CA ASP A 12 -6.09 3.61 1.26
C ASP A 12 -6.64 4.57 0.19
N LYS A 13 -6.04 5.75 0.09
CA LYS A 13 -6.29 6.68 -1.01
C LYS A 13 -4.99 7.36 -1.39
N PHE A 14 -4.64 7.31 -2.68
CA PHE A 14 -3.40 7.91 -3.15
C PHE A 14 -3.55 8.61 -4.51
N LEU A 15 -2.63 9.52 -4.78
CA LEU A 15 -2.50 10.19 -6.08
C LEU A 15 -1.38 9.53 -6.88
N HIS A 16 -1.62 9.34 -8.17
CA HIS A 16 -0.60 8.88 -9.11
C HIS A 16 -0.38 9.95 -10.17
N ASP A 17 0.82 10.53 -10.17
CA ASP A 17 1.27 11.39 -11.26
C ASP A 17 1.67 10.53 -12.46
N ALA A 18 0.95 10.66 -13.58
CA ALA A 18 1.23 9.95 -14.82
C ALA A 18 2.26 10.67 -15.71
N GLY A 19 2.60 11.92 -15.40
CA GLY A 19 3.27 12.83 -16.32
C GLY A 19 2.33 13.32 -17.42
N ALA A 20 2.89 13.72 -18.57
CA ALA A 20 2.12 14.29 -19.67
C ALA A 20 1.16 13.31 -20.37
N TYR A 21 1.45 12.01 -20.35
CA TYR A 21 0.69 10.95 -21.01
C TYR A 21 0.82 9.63 -20.24
N ALA A 22 -0.12 8.70 -20.47
CA ALA A 22 -0.12 7.38 -19.83
C ALA A 22 0.13 6.24 -20.84
N PRO A 23 1.34 6.10 -21.41
CA PRO A 23 1.62 5.10 -22.45
C PRO A 23 1.52 3.66 -21.95
N TYR A 24 1.62 3.44 -20.63
CA TYR A 24 1.43 2.14 -19.98
C TYR A 24 0.09 2.02 -19.23
N GLY A 25 -0.85 2.93 -19.53
CA GLY A 25 -2.14 3.03 -18.85
C GLY A 25 -2.00 3.17 -17.33
N LEU A 26 -2.92 2.57 -16.59
CA LEU A 26 -2.99 2.63 -15.12
C LEU A 26 -2.23 1.49 -14.42
N THR A 27 -1.32 0.80 -15.13
CA THR A 27 -0.66 -0.40 -14.60
C THR A 27 0.14 -0.14 -13.33
N VAL A 28 0.87 0.98 -13.25
CA VAL A 28 1.70 1.32 -12.09
C VAL A 28 0.86 1.59 -10.82
N PRO A 29 -0.17 2.45 -10.84
CA PRO A 29 -1.02 2.65 -9.67
C PRO A 29 -1.82 1.39 -9.31
N ILE A 30 -2.33 0.64 -10.29
CA ILE A 30 -3.02 -0.64 -10.02
C ILE A 30 -2.10 -1.63 -9.32
N ASN A 31 -0.84 -1.78 -9.76
CA ASN A 31 0.12 -2.64 -9.06
C ASN A 31 0.36 -2.20 -7.61
N SER A 32 0.40 -0.90 -7.36
CA SER A 32 0.57 -0.33 -6.01
C SER A 32 -0.63 -0.73 -5.13
N GLN A 33 -1.84 -0.57 -5.65
CA GLN A 33 -3.08 -0.97 -4.99
C GLN A 33 -3.17 -2.49 -4.75
N CYS A 34 -2.85 -3.32 -5.74
CA CYS A 34 -2.96 -4.79 -5.63
C CYS A 34 -1.94 -5.39 -4.64
N THR A 35 -0.78 -4.76 -4.48
CA THR A 35 0.28 -5.28 -3.61
C THR A 35 0.32 -4.64 -2.23
N LEU A 36 -0.56 -3.66 -1.97
CA LEU A 36 -0.59 -2.91 -0.72
C LEU A 36 -0.63 -3.83 0.50
N LEU A 37 -1.53 -4.81 0.54
CA LEU A 37 -1.72 -5.66 1.72
C LEU A 37 -0.52 -6.55 2.03
N GLY A 38 0.41 -6.74 1.10
CA GLY A 38 1.56 -7.60 1.28
C GLY A 38 1.17 -9.03 1.69
N PRO A 39 1.97 -9.71 2.53
CA PRO A 39 1.70 -11.08 2.98
C PRO A 39 0.74 -11.14 4.20
N TYR A 40 -0.06 -10.10 4.45
CA TYR A 40 -0.83 -9.98 5.67
C TYR A 40 -2.32 -10.25 5.47
N HIS A 41 -2.92 -10.94 6.43
CA HIS A 41 -4.35 -11.17 6.50
C HIS A 41 -5.08 -9.90 6.94
N VAL A 42 -5.83 -9.30 6.01
CA VAL A 42 -6.62 -8.08 6.23
C VAL A 42 -8.06 -8.34 5.78
N PRO A 43 -9.03 -8.46 6.71
CA PRO A 43 -10.38 -8.93 6.38
C PRO A 43 -11.23 -7.90 5.63
N ASN A 44 -10.90 -6.60 5.74
CA ASN A 44 -11.62 -5.53 5.05
C ASN A 44 -10.62 -4.61 4.34
N TYR A 45 -10.77 -4.45 3.03
CA TYR A 45 -9.87 -3.62 2.23
C TYR A 45 -10.67 -2.68 1.32
N TYR A 46 -10.32 -1.40 1.38
CA TYR A 46 -10.74 -0.40 0.41
C TYR A 46 -9.51 0.35 -0.07
N SER A 47 -9.40 0.55 -1.38
CA SER A 47 -8.41 1.44 -1.96
C SER A 47 -9.01 2.17 -3.16
N GLU A 48 -8.67 3.45 -3.27
CA GLU A 48 -9.01 4.32 -4.39
C GLU A 48 -7.76 5.10 -4.81
N PHE A 49 -7.63 5.41 -6.10
CA PHE A 49 -6.59 6.33 -6.54
C PHE A 49 -7.08 7.26 -7.63
N ASP A 50 -6.53 8.48 -7.62
CA ASP A 50 -6.69 9.42 -8.73
C ASP A 50 -5.41 9.43 -9.55
N ALA A 51 -5.50 9.09 -10.83
CA ALA A 51 -4.41 9.24 -11.78
C ALA A 51 -4.50 10.62 -12.44
N VAL A 52 -3.48 11.46 -12.20
CA VAL A 52 -3.46 12.85 -12.65
C VAL A 52 -2.40 13.05 -13.74
N PHE A 53 -2.75 13.83 -14.75
CA PHE A 53 -1.79 14.28 -15.76
C PHE A 53 -1.12 15.58 -15.31
N THR A 54 0.18 15.67 -15.53
CA THR A 54 1.00 16.83 -15.20
C THR A 54 1.87 17.23 -16.38
N ASN A 55 2.54 18.39 -16.33
CA ASN A 55 3.49 18.81 -17.36
C ASN A 55 4.88 18.17 -17.22
N LEU A 56 5.02 17.10 -16.42
CA LEU A 56 6.27 16.38 -16.20
C LEU A 56 6.49 15.26 -17.24
N PRO A 57 7.73 14.75 -17.39
CA PRO A 57 7.99 13.57 -18.22
C PRO A 57 7.10 12.38 -17.85
N ILE A 58 6.76 11.57 -18.85
CA ILE A 58 5.90 10.39 -18.67
C ILE A 58 6.45 9.44 -17.61
N VAL A 59 5.56 8.90 -16.78
CA VAL A 59 5.91 7.83 -15.85
C VAL A 59 5.91 6.50 -16.57
N THR A 60 6.99 5.74 -16.42
CA THR A 60 7.14 4.40 -16.97
C THR A 60 7.41 3.40 -15.85
N PRO A 61 7.09 2.10 -16.06
CA PRO A 61 7.38 1.07 -15.07
C PRO A 61 8.87 1.04 -14.72
N TYR A 62 9.18 1.36 -13.47
CA TYR A 62 10.51 1.19 -12.89
C TYR A 62 10.51 0.05 -11.87
N ARG A 63 11.62 -0.71 -11.77
CA ARG A 63 11.81 -1.93 -10.94
C ARG A 63 10.77 -2.11 -9.83
N GLY A 64 9.97 -3.17 -9.96
CA GLY A 64 8.79 -3.44 -9.11
C GLY A 64 7.48 -2.89 -9.68
N ALA A 65 7.54 -1.90 -10.57
CA ALA A 65 6.45 -1.33 -11.34
C ALA A 65 5.26 -0.88 -10.47
N GLY A 66 5.55 -0.14 -9.39
CA GLY A 66 4.55 0.40 -8.47
C GLY A 66 4.47 -0.36 -7.15
N ARG A 67 4.82 -1.65 -7.13
CA ARG A 67 4.65 -2.53 -5.96
C ARG A 67 5.31 -2.01 -4.68
N GLN A 68 6.49 -1.41 -4.82
CA GLN A 68 7.21 -0.80 -3.71
C GLN A 68 6.40 0.28 -2.96
N HIS A 69 5.51 1.00 -3.63
CA HIS A 69 4.68 2.04 -2.98
C HIS A 69 3.63 1.40 -2.08
N GLY A 70 2.92 0.38 -2.58
CA GLY A 70 1.94 -0.37 -1.79
C GLY A 70 2.58 -1.02 -0.56
N VAL A 71 3.69 -1.74 -0.76
CA VAL A 71 4.44 -2.37 0.34
C VAL A 71 4.92 -1.32 1.34
N PHE A 72 5.45 -0.20 0.88
CA PHE A 72 5.89 0.88 1.77
C PHE A 72 4.73 1.39 2.65
N VAL A 73 3.56 1.66 2.07
CA VAL A 73 2.40 2.15 2.82
C VAL A 73 2.01 1.16 3.92
N MET A 74 1.83 -0.11 3.59
CA MET A 74 1.42 -1.12 4.58
C MET A 74 2.44 -1.36 5.68
N GLU A 75 3.73 -1.44 5.34
CA GLU A 75 4.80 -1.57 6.33
C GLU A 75 4.84 -0.35 7.28
N ARG A 76 4.55 0.85 6.77
CA ARG A 76 4.45 2.05 7.60
C ARG A 76 3.21 2.08 8.48
N LEU A 77 2.07 1.62 7.99
CA LEU A 77 0.86 1.46 8.79
C LEU A 77 1.11 0.50 9.97
N LEU A 78 1.76 -0.63 9.71
CA LEU A 78 2.11 -1.61 10.73
C LEU A 78 3.06 -1.05 11.78
N ASP A 79 4.06 -0.30 11.36
CA ASP A 79 5.01 0.31 12.30
C ASP A 79 4.39 1.43 13.13
N MET A 80 3.46 2.19 12.55
CA MET A 80 2.67 3.16 13.30
C MET A 80 1.76 2.46 14.32
N ALA A 81 1.12 1.36 13.93
CA ALA A 81 0.26 0.57 14.81
C ALA A 81 1.07 -0.06 15.96
N ALA A 82 2.24 -0.64 15.66
CA ALA A 82 3.18 -1.19 16.64
C ALA A 82 3.55 -0.15 17.70
N ARG A 83 4.03 1.02 17.26
CA ARG A 83 4.39 2.13 18.16
C ARG A 83 3.22 2.59 19.01
N LYS A 84 2.03 2.75 18.42
CA LYS A 84 0.84 3.22 19.14
C LYS A 84 0.36 2.24 20.22
N ARG A 85 0.65 0.94 20.07
CA ARG A 85 0.23 -0.11 21.00
C ARG A 85 1.34 -0.66 21.88
N GLY A 86 2.58 -0.20 21.71
CA GLY A 86 3.73 -0.74 22.43
C GLY A 86 4.01 -2.22 22.11
N ILE A 87 3.67 -2.67 20.88
CA ILE A 87 3.94 -4.03 20.41
C ILE A 87 5.24 -3.99 19.59
N ASP A 88 6.07 -5.04 19.70
CA ASP A 88 7.23 -5.21 18.83
C ASP A 88 6.81 -5.23 17.34
N ARG A 89 7.61 -4.56 16.50
CA ARG A 89 7.36 -4.44 15.05
C ARG A 89 7.34 -5.80 14.33
N ALA A 90 8.20 -6.73 14.71
CA ALA A 90 8.20 -8.09 14.15
C ALA A 90 7.01 -8.89 14.66
N GLU A 91 6.61 -8.71 15.92
CA GLU A 91 5.50 -9.46 16.52
C GLU A 91 4.15 -9.08 15.91
N ILE A 92 3.88 -7.78 15.70
CA ILE A 92 2.60 -7.36 15.09
C ILE A 92 2.45 -7.94 13.68
N ARG A 93 3.54 -8.07 12.92
CA ARG A 93 3.55 -8.68 11.58
C ARG A 93 3.28 -10.17 11.66
N ARG A 94 4.01 -10.86 12.55
CA ARG A 94 3.88 -12.31 12.76
C ARG A 94 2.44 -12.72 13.06
N LYS A 95 1.74 -11.95 13.91
CA LYS A 95 0.34 -12.21 14.29
C LYS A 95 -0.66 -12.20 13.15
N ILE A 96 -0.34 -11.52 12.05
CA ILE A 96 -1.26 -11.31 10.93
C ILE A 96 -0.73 -11.88 9.61
N LEU A 97 0.35 -12.66 9.61
CA LEU A 97 0.84 -13.31 8.38
C LEU A 97 -0.22 -14.28 7.84
N LEU A 98 -0.37 -14.32 6.51
CA LEU A 98 -1.08 -15.41 5.84
C LEU A 98 -0.28 -16.71 6.02
N ALA A 99 -0.95 -17.78 6.43
CA ALA A 99 -0.39 -19.12 6.58
C ALA A 99 -0.32 -19.85 5.23
#